data_AF-A0A6I4V383-F1
#
_entry.id   AF-A0A6I4V383-F1
#
_cell.length_a   1.000
_cell.length_b   1.000
_cell.length_c   1.000
_cell.angle_alpha   90.00
_cell.angle_beta   90.00
_cell.angle_gamma   90.00
#
_symmetry.space_group_name_H-M   'P 1'
#
loop_
_entity.id
_entity.type
_entity.pdbx_description
1 polymer ?
#
loop_
_entity_poly.entity_id
_entity_poly.type
_entity_poly.pdbx_seq_one_letter_code
_entity_poly.pdbx_strand_id
1 'polypeptide(L)'
;MKKLALVAMPLAFALTACGGTAEEEAEDVAEAKVEAAGDVIDEQAEALEAQADEMEDAGDEAGAEAVEAEAEALEDQADEM
;
A
#
# COMPACT_ATOMS: atom_id res chain seq x y z
N MET A 1 -2.40 54.20 -23.81
CA MET A 1 -1.48 53.51 -24.74
C MET A 1 -1.15 52.16 -24.10
N LYS A 2 -2.01 51.14 -24.25
CA LYS A 2 -1.91 50.07 -25.26
C LYS A 2 -0.61 49.24 -25.15
N LYS A 3 -0.80 48.04 -24.56
CA LYS A 3 -0.22 46.72 -24.89
C LYS A 3 1.26 46.47 -24.55
N LEU A 4 1.49 45.92 -23.35
CA LEU A 4 2.47 44.85 -23.15
C LEU A 4 1.71 43.55 -23.42
N ALA A 5 1.66 43.05 -24.67
CA ALA A 5 2.58 42.00 -25.14
C ALA A 5 2.74 40.95 -24.02
N LEU A 6 1.74 40.08 -23.79
CA LEU A 6 1.59 38.82 -24.53
C LEU A 6 2.95 38.20 -24.91
N VAL A 7 3.86 38.12 -23.94
CA VAL A 7 4.93 37.12 -23.97
C VAL A 7 4.22 35.79 -23.86
N ALA A 8 4.15 35.15 -25.02
CA ALA A 8 3.72 33.79 -25.22
C ALA A 8 4.32 32.92 -24.12
N MET A 9 3.43 32.26 -23.40
CA MET A 9 3.71 31.04 -22.69
C MET A 9 4.27 30.04 -23.71
N PRO A 10 5.45 29.47 -23.44
CA PRO A 10 5.54 28.03 -23.49
C PRO A 10 6.24 27.50 -22.23
N LEU A 11 5.77 27.93 -21.06
CA LEU A 11 6.01 27.16 -19.83
C LEU A 11 5.12 25.90 -19.75
N ALA A 12 4.37 25.60 -20.83
CA ALA A 12 3.64 24.35 -20.99
C ALA A 12 4.49 23.23 -21.65
N PHE A 13 5.72 23.51 -22.11
CA PHE A 13 6.59 22.49 -22.71
C PHE A 13 7.68 21.95 -21.78
N ALA A 14 7.85 22.53 -20.58
CA ALA A 14 8.84 22.07 -19.61
C ALA A 14 8.42 20.77 -18.87
N LEU A 15 7.14 20.39 -18.92
CA LEU A 15 6.66 19.12 -18.36
C LEU A 15 6.74 17.94 -19.36
N THR A 16 7.06 18.18 -20.63
CA THR A 16 7.10 17.12 -21.66
C THR A 16 8.47 16.46 -21.85
N ALA A 17 9.49 16.94 -21.11
CA ALA A 17 10.87 16.45 -21.22
C ALA A 17 11.40 15.78 -19.93
N CYS A 18 10.55 15.61 -18.91
CA CYS A 18 10.84 14.81 -17.72
C CYS A 18 9.81 13.69 -17.53
N GLY A 19 9.50 12.99 -18.62
CA GLY A 19 9.45 11.52 -18.64
C GLY A 19 8.36 10.74 -17.89
N GLY A 20 7.40 11.36 -17.20
CA GLY A 20 6.24 10.64 -16.65
C GLY A 20 4.99 11.47 -16.85
N THR A 21 3.93 10.88 -17.40
CA THR A 21 2.62 11.54 -17.36
C THR A 21 2.16 11.59 -15.91
N ALA A 22 1.43 12.64 -15.48
CA ALA A 22 0.89 12.69 -14.12
C ALA A 22 -0.06 11.52 -13.80
N GLU A 23 -0.53 10.81 -14.83
CA GLU A 23 -1.26 9.54 -14.74
C GLU A 23 -0.32 8.38 -14.36
N GLU A 24 0.86 8.29 -14.97
CA GLU A 24 1.89 7.27 -14.69
C GLU A 24 2.48 7.44 -13.29
N GLU A 25 2.80 8.67 -12.86
CA GLU A 25 3.20 8.92 -11.46
C GLU A 25 2.08 8.64 -10.45
N ALA A 26 0.81 8.80 -10.84
CA ALA A 26 -0.32 8.50 -9.96
C ALA A 26 -0.57 6.99 -9.83
N GLU A 27 -0.32 6.24 -10.91
CA GLU A 27 -0.38 4.78 -10.95
C GLU A 27 0.75 4.17 -10.10
N ASP A 28 1.99 4.64 -10.27
CA ASP A 28 3.14 4.21 -9.45
C ASP A 28 2.91 4.47 -7.94
N VAL A 29 2.31 5.61 -7.59
CA VAL A 29 2.00 5.95 -6.19
C VAL A 29 0.83 5.13 -5.64
N ALA A 30 -0.10 4.70 -6.50
CA ALA A 30 -1.19 3.83 -6.08
C ALA A 30 -0.67 2.40 -5.84
N GLU A 31 0.14 1.88 -6.75
CA GLU A 31 0.76 0.56 -6.65
C GLU A 31 1.65 0.46 -5.41
N ALA A 32 2.52 1.45 -5.16
CA ALA A 32 3.35 1.50 -3.96
C ALA A 32 2.54 1.56 -2.64
N LYS A 33 1.31 2.08 -2.66
CA LYS A 33 0.42 2.08 -1.48
C LYS A 33 -0.26 0.74 -1.28
N VAL A 34 -0.55 0.02 -2.36
CA VAL A 34 -1.12 -1.34 -2.29
C VAL A 34 -0.06 -2.30 -1.77
N GLU A 35 1.16 -2.25 -2.32
CA GLU A 35 2.31 -3.04 -1.83
C GLU A 35 2.57 -2.76 -0.34
N ALA A 36 2.65 -1.48 0.06
CA ALA A 36 2.84 -1.14 1.47
C ALA A 36 1.65 -1.51 2.38
N ALA A 37 0.44 -1.67 1.82
CA ALA A 37 -0.71 -2.17 2.58
C ALA A 37 -0.64 -3.70 2.75
N GLY A 38 -0.14 -4.42 1.73
CA GLY A 38 0.23 -5.84 1.80
C GLY A 38 1.23 -6.11 2.90
N ASP A 39 2.37 -5.40 2.89
CA ASP A 39 3.42 -5.56 3.91
C ASP A 39 2.88 -5.39 5.35
N VAL A 40 1.96 -4.44 5.57
CA VAL A 40 1.36 -4.18 6.88
C VAL A 40 0.36 -5.27 7.29
N ILE A 41 -0.28 -5.92 6.32
CA ILE A 41 -1.18 -7.05 6.56
C ILE A 41 -0.37 -8.30 6.87
N ASP A 42 0.71 -8.57 6.13
CA ASP A 42 1.64 -9.67 6.41
C ASP A 42 2.25 -9.55 7.81
N GLU A 43 2.76 -8.36 8.19
CA GLU A 43 3.27 -8.14 9.55
C GLU A 43 2.21 -8.37 10.65
N GLN A 44 0.93 -8.09 10.35
CA GLN A 44 -0.16 -8.37 11.29
C GLN A 44 -0.47 -9.87 11.38
N ALA A 45 -0.46 -10.59 10.26
CA ALA A 45 -0.63 -12.04 10.24
C ALA A 45 0.47 -12.72 11.07
N GLU A 46 1.74 -12.39 10.84
CA GLU A 46 2.87 -12.91 11.63
C GLU A 46 2.72 -12.62 13.14
N ALA A 47 2.21 -11.44 13.50
CA ALA A 47 1.98 -11.08 14.90
C ALA A 47 0.82 -11.87 15.53
N LEU A 48 -0.20 -12.23 14.76
CA LEU A 48 -1.30 -13.08 15.22
C LEU A 48 -0.84 -14.53 15.37
N GLU A 49 -0.06 -15.08 14.44
CA GLU A 49 0.53 -16.42 14.60
C GLU A 49 1.36 -16.52 15.88
N ALA A 50 2.24 -15.53 16.13
CA ALA A 50 3.03 -15.49 17.37
C ALA A 50 2.15 -15.38 18.62
N GLN A 51 0.98 -14.74 18.54
CA GLN A 51 0.01 -14.69 19.63
C GLN A 51 -0.68 -16.04 19.81
N ALA A 52 -1.02 -16.74 18.74
CA ALA A 52 -1.60 -18.07 18.80
C ALA A 52 -0.64 -19.07 19.47
N ASP A 53 0.64 -19.04 19.11
CA ASP A 53 1.70 -19.81 19.77
C ASP A 53 1.74 -19.55 21.29
N GLU A 54 1.69 -18.28 21.71
CA GLU A 54 1.64 -17.93 23.15
C GLU A 54 0.37 -18.45 23.84
N MET A 55 -0.78 -18.48 23.15
CA MET A 55 -2.04 -19.01 23.67
C MET A 55 -2.00 -20.54 23.79
N GLU A 56 -1.44 -21.24 22.81
CA GLU A 56 -1.27 -22.69 22.86
C GLU A 56 -0.34 -23.08 24.02
N ASP A 57 0.77 -22.36 24.20
CA ASP A 57 1.69 -22.52 25.34
C ASP A 57 1.01 -22.25 26.70
N ALA A 58 0.02 -21.34 26.72
CA ALA A 58 -0.80 -21.06 27.90
C ALA A 58 -1.92 -22.09 28.13
N GLY A 59 -2.13 -23.02 27.20
CA GLY A 59 -3.15 -24.07 27.25
C GLY A 59 -4.54 -23.61 26.78
N ASP A 60 -4.62 -22.52 26.01
CA ASP A 60 -5.85 -22.03 25.39
C ASP A 60 -5.89 -22.41 23.89
N GLU A 61 -6.01 -23.71 23.63
CA GLU A 61 -6.02 -24.29 22.27
C GLU A 61 -7.15 -23.72 21.39
N ALA A 62 -8.33 -23.46 21.98
CA ALA A 62 -9.47 -22.92 21.23
C ALA A 62 -9.30 -21.42 20.90
N GLY A 63 -8.61 -20.68 21.76
CA GLY A 63 -8.20 -19.30 21.48
C GLY A 63 -7.14 -19.26 20.38
N ALA A 64 -6.13 -20.14 20.46
CA ALA A 64 -5.08 -20.26 19.46
C ALA A 64 -5.64 -20.56 18.06
N GLU A 65 -6.49 -21.58 17.90
CA GLU A 65 -7.11 -21.91 16.60
C GLU A 65 -7.91 -20.73 16.01
N ALA A 66 -8.57 -19.92 16.86
CA ALA A 66 -9.33 -18.77 16.38
C ALA A 66 -8.41 -17.64 15.89
N VAL A 67 -7.27 -17.45 16.56
CA VAL A 67 -6.27 -16.45 16.18
C VAL A 67 -5.48 -16.89 14.95
N GLU A 68 -5.12 -18.17 14.81
CA GLU A 68 -4.53 -18.72 13.59
C GLU A 68 -5.46 -18.55 12.39
N ALA A 69 -6.76 -18.82 12.55
CA ALA A 69 -7.73 -18.62 11.48
C ALA A 69 -7.87 -17.14 11.06
N GLU A 70 -7.64 -16.20 11.99
CA GLU A 70 -7.61 -14.77 11.68
C GLU A 70 -6.30 -14.38 10.96
N ALA A 71 -5.17 -15.00 11.31
CA ALA A 71 -3.90 -14.83 10.61
C ALA A 71 -3.97 -15.34 9.16
N GLU A 72 -4.48 -16.56 8.93
CA GLU A 72 -4.69 -17.11 7.57
C GLU A 72 -5.58 -16.19 6.72
N ALA A 73 -6.64 -15.63 7.32
CA ALA A 73 -7.53 -14.73 6.60
C ALA A 73 -6.86 -13.40 6.20
N LEU A 74 -5.86 -12.94 6.97
CA LEU A 74 -5.05 -11.77 6.65
C LEU A 74 -4.03 -12.09 5.55
N GLU A 75 -3.37 -13.26 5.58
CA GLU A 75 -2.49 -13.70 4.48
C GLU A 75 -3.26 -13.81 3.16
N ASP A 76 -4.43 -14.46 3.18
CA ASP A 76 -5.30 -14.55 2.00
C ASP A 76 -5.68 -13.15 1.48
N GLN A 77 -5.89 -12.18 2.39
CA GLN A 77 -6.17 -10.80 2.01
C GLN A 77 -4.95 -10.09 1.40
N ALA A 78 -3.75 -10.36 1.89
CA ALA A 78 -2.50 -9.82 1.33
C ALA A 78 -2.24 -10.35 -0.09
N ASP A 79 -2.46 -11.65 -0.31
CA ASP A 79 -2.30 -12.31 -1.60
C ASP A 79 -3.31 -11.83 -2.68
N GLU A 80 -4.48 -11.34 -2.27
CA GLU A 80 -5.52 -10.85 -3.18
C GLU A 80 -5.34 -9.39 -3.63
N MET A 81 -4.43 -8.62 -3.02
CA MET A 81 -4.17 -7.19 -3.31
C MET A 81 -3.24 -6.96 -4.51
#